data_AF-A0AAW1WY18-F1
#
_entry.id   AF-A0AAW1WY18-F1
#
_cell.length_a   1.000
_cell.length_b   1.000
_cell.length_c   1.000
_cell.angle_alpha   90.00
_cell.angle_beta   90.00
_cell.angle_gamma   90.00
#
_symmetry.space_group_name_H-M   'P 1'
#
loop_
_entity.id
_entity.type
_entity.pdbx_description
1 polymer ?
#
loop_
_entity_poly.entity_id
_entity_poly.type
_entity_poly.pdbx_seq_one_letter_code
_entity_poly.pdbx_strand_id
1 'polypeptide(L)'
;MSASWWLLPNVGDQIINARMMSGDLKVGVEVEKGDEDGLFSKEGVCKAVKAVTDEDSEIGKEVRTNHAKWREFFSSKGLENSYIDGFVHKLYELLG
;
A
#
# COMPACT_ATOMS: atom_id res chain seq x y z
N MET A 1 -5.15 -1.52 17.76
CA MET A 1 -4.80 -2.48 16.69
C MET A 1 -4.35 -1.68 15.48
N SER A 2 -3.11 -1.86 15.01
CA SER A 2 -2.76 -1.37 13.66
C SER A 2 -3.52 -2.22 12.65
N ALA A 3 -4.19 -1.61 11.68
CA ALA A 3 -4.75 -2.35 10.57
C ALA A 3 -3.61 -3.04 9.80
N SER A 4 -3.77 -4.32 9.50
CA SER A 4 -2.86 -5.13 8.69
C SER A 4 -3.60 -5.48 7.39
N TRP A 5 -3.03 -5.15 6.24
CA TRP A 5 -3.73 -5.22 4.95
C TRP A 5 -3.30 -6.44 4.12
N TRP A 6 -4.27 -7.16 3.60
CA TRP A 6 -4.11 -8.05 2.44
C TRP A 6 -4.74 -7.38 1.22
N LEU A 7 -4.14 -7.56 0.06
CA LEU A 7 -4.53 -6.86 -1.17
C LEU A 7 -5.12 -7.87 -2.15
N LEU A 8 -6.35 -7.60 -2.58
CA LEU A 8 -7.12 -8.41 -3.53
C LEU A 8 -7.39 -7.59 -4.80
N PRO A 9 -6.39 -7.35 -5.66
CA PRO A 9 -6.58 -6.54 -6.85
C PRO A 9 -7.51 -7.24 -7.85
N ASN A 10 -8.56 -6.55 -8.28
CA ASN A 10 -9.50 -7.10 -9.25
C ASN A 10 -9.21 -6.61 -10.67
N VAL A 11 -9.22 -5.29 -10.90
CA VAL A 11 -9.17 -4.73 -12.25
C VAL A 11 -8.48 -3.38 -12.30
N GLY A 12 -7.88 -3.08 -13.46
CA GLY A 12 -7.33 -1.76 -13.77
C GLY A 12 -6.13 -1.38 -12.92
N ASP A 13 -6.14 -0.14 -12.43
CA ASP A 13 -5.07 0.45 -11.63
C ASP A 13 -4.88 -0.28 -10.29
N GLN A 14 -5.88 -1.01 -9.79
CA GLN A 14 -5.78 -1.82 -8.57
C GLN A 14 -4.60 -2.79 -8.62
N ILE A 15 -4.27 -3.34 -9.79
CA ILE A 15 -3.17 -4.29 -9.96
C ILE A 15 -1.82 -3.60 -9.70
N ILE A 16 -1.63 -2.42 -10.28
CA ILE A 16 -0.41 -1.64 -10.10
C ILE A 16 -0.32 -1.12 -8.67
N ASN A 17 -1.44 -0.63 -8.12
CA ASN A 17 -1.52 -0.18 -6.74
C ASN A 17 -1.19 -1.33 -5.77
N ALA A 18 -1.70 -2.55 -5.99
CA ALA A 18 -1.39 -3.68 -5.12
C ALA A 18 0.10 -4.05 -5.12
N ARG A 19 0.74 -4.01 -6.29
CA ARG A 19 2.19 -4.26 -6.43
C ARG A 19 3.02 -3.17 -5.76
N MET A 20 2.67 -1.90 -5.93
CA MET A 20 3.34 -0.79 -5.25
C MET A 20 3.19 -0.90 -3.72
N MET A 21 1.98 -1.20 -3.26
CA MET A 21 1.68 -1.27 -1.82
C MET A 21 2.34 -2.48 -1.14
N SER A 22 2.43 -3.63 -1.81
CA SER A 22 3.06 -4.84 -1.27
C SER A 22 4.56 -4.92 -1.51
N GLY A 23 5.05 -4.43 -2.64
CA GLY A 23 6.46 -4.50 -3.04
C GLY A 23 7.28 -3.30 -2.55
N ASP A 24 6.91 -2.09 -2.97
CA ASP A 24 7.74 -0.89 -2.71
C ASP A 24 7.50 -0.33 -1.31
N LEU A 25 6.23 -0.12 -0.95
CA LEU A 25 5.89 0.44 0.37
C LEU A 25 5.90 -0.63 1.46
N LYS A 26 5.67 -1.89 1.07
CA LYS A 26 5.56 -3.06 1.96
C LYS A 26 4.60 -2.82 3.12
N VAL A 27 3.41 -2.30 2.81
CA VAL A 27 2.33 -2.00 3.77
C VAL A 27 1.20 -3.03 3.73
N GLY A 28 1.36 -4.10 2.97
CA GLY A 28 0.43 -5.22 2.91
C GLY A 28 1.00 -6.38 2.11
N VAL A 29 0.23 -7.47 2.02
CA VAL A 29 0.57 -8.66 1.22
C VAL A 29 -0.43 -8.79 0.09
N GLU A 30 0.06 -8.83 -1.15
CA GLU A 30 -0.78 -9.16 -2.32
C GLU A 30 -1.13 -10.65 -2.31
N VAL A 31 -2.41 -10.96 -2.51
CA VAL A 31 -2.86 -12.35 -2.62
C VAL A 31 -2.45 -12.90 -3.97
N GLU A 32 -1.70 -14.00 -3.97
CA GLU A 32 -1.33 -14.73 -5.18
C GLU A 32 -2.59 -15.24 -5.91
N LYS A 33 -2.64 -15.01 -7.23
CA LYS A 33 -3.65 -15.58 -8.13
C LYS A 33 -3.11 -16.87 -8.73
N GLY A 34 -3.99 -17.80 -9.09
CA GLY A 34 -3.62 -19.00 -9.85
C GLY A 34 -3.04 -18.62 -11.22
N ASP A 35 -1.95 -19.29 -11.62
CA ASP A 35 -1.23 -18.96 -12.87
C ASP A 35 -2.08 -19.23 -14.12
N GLU A 36 -2.95 -20.24 -14.08
CA GLU A 36 -3.77 -20.67 -15.23
C GLU A 36 -5.14 -19.99 -15.28
N ASP A 37 -5.83 -19.90 -14.15
CA ASP A 37 -7.21 -19.39 -14.07
C ASP A 37 -7.29 -17.90 -13.68
N GLY A 38 -6.20 -17.32 -13.16
CA GLY A 38 -6.16 -15.95 -12.67
C GLY A 38 -7.08 -15.70 -11.47
N LEU A 39 -7.54 -16.76 -10.79
CA LEU A 39 -8.49 -16.66 -9.69
C LEU A 39 -7.78 -16.66 -8.33
N PHE A 40 -8.45 -16.10 -7.34
CA PHE A 40 -8.02 -16.24 -5.96
C PHE A 40 -8.49 -17.58 -5.39
N SER A 41 -7.57 -18.33 -4.79
CA SER A 41 -7.92 -19.51 -4.01
C SER A 41 -8.21 -19.13 -2.56
N LYS A 42 -9.06 -19.93 -1.90
CA LYS A 42 -9.31 -19.78 -0.45
C LYS A 42 -8.00 -19.91 0.33
N GLU A 43 -7.14 -20.83 -0.08
CA GLU A 43 -5.85 -21.12 0.53
C GLU A 43 -4.90 -19.91 0.39
N GLY A 44 -4.84 -19.29 -0.78
CA GLY A 44 -4.04 -18.08 -1.03
C GLY A 44 -4.50 -16.90 -0.17
N VAL A 45 -5.82 -16.69 -0.07
CA VAL A 45 -6.39 -15.65 0.81
C VAL A 45 -6.05 -15.94 2.28
N CYS A 46 -6.25 -17.18 2.74
CA CYS A 46 -5.91 -17.56 4.11
C CYS A 46 -4.42 -17.39 4.43
N LYS A 47 -3.53 -17.72 3.48
CA LYS A 47 -2.08 -17.52 3.61
C LYS A 47 -1.73 -16.05 3.81
N ALA A 48 -2.27 -15.16 2.97
CA ALA A 48 -2.03 -13.72 3.06
C ALA A 48 -2.58 -13.13 4.37
N VAL A 49 -3.80 -13.50 4.76
CA VAL A 49 -4.41 -13.06 6.03
C VAL A 49 -3.55 -13.48 7.21
N LYS A 50 -3.12 -14.75 7.27
CA LYS A 50 -2.23 -15.24 8.34
C LYS A 50 -0.90 -14.49 8.36
N ALA A 51 -0.28 -14.29 7.20
CA ALA A 51 1.00 -13.59 7.09
C ALA A 51 0.97 -12.19 7.72
N VAL A 52 -0.16 -11.48 7.66
CA VAL A 52 -0.27 -10.09 8.17
C VAL A 52 -0.88 -9.98 9.57
N THR A 53 -1.61 -11.00 10.03
CA THR A 53 -2.33 -11.00 11.31
C THR A 53 -1.63 -11.77 12.42
N ASP A 54 -0.81 -12.77 12.09
CA ASP A 54 -0.03 -13.52 13.08
C ASP A 54 0.98 -12.59 13.78
N GLU A 55 1.04 -12.68 15.11
CA GLU A 55 1.93 -11.85 15.94
C GLU A 55 3.39 -12.25 15.76
N ASP A 56 3.65 -13.54 15.53
CA ASP A 56 4.99 -14.09 15.34
C ASP A 56 5.46 -14.00 13.87
N SER A 57 4.60 -13.56 12.95
CA SER A 57 4.97 -13.38 11.55
C SER A 57 5.89 -12.17 11.35
N GLU A 58 7.09 -12.42 10.84
CA GLU A 58 8.04 -11.38 10.45
C GLU A 58 7.47 -10.47 9.35
N ILE A 59 6.71 -11.02 8.40
CA ILE A 59 6.01 -10.25 7.37
C ILE A 59 5.00 -9.31 8.04
N GLY A 60 4.25 -9.80 9.02
CA GLY A 60 3.28 -9.00 9.77
C GLY A 60 3.94 -7.86 10.53
N LYS A 61 5.11 -8.11 11.15
CA LYS A 61 5.90 -7.09 11.84
C LYS A 61 6.42 -6.02 10.87
N GLU A 62 6.94 -6.42 9.71
CA GLU A 62 7.41 -5.51 8.65
C GLU A 62 6.25 -4.62 8.16
N VAL A 63 5.12 -5.23 7.80
CA VAL A 63 3.92 -4.53 7.32
C VAL A 63 3.44 -3.48 8.33
N ARG A 64 3.32 -3.84 9.62
CA ARG A 64 2.86 -2.90 10.66
C ARG A 64 3.84 -1.74 10.86
N THR A 65 5.14 -2.03 10.83
CA THR A 65 6.21 -1.02 10.98
C THR A 65 6.18 -0.03 9.82
N ASN A 66 6.12 -0.53 8.59
CA ASN A 66 6.06 0.31 7.40
C ASN A 66 4.76 1.09 7.32
N HIS A 67 3.64 0.48 7.69
CA HIS A 67 2.36 1.18 7.74
C HIS A 67 2.41 2.38 8.70
N ALA A 68 2.99 2.21 9.90
CA ALA A 68 3.18 3.31 10.85
C ALA A 68 4.06 4.42 10.26
N LYS A 69 5.22 4.06 9.68
CA LYS A 69 6.15 4.98 9.02
C LYS A 69 5.48 5.80 7.91
N TRP A 70 4.80 5.12 6.98
CA TRP A 70 4.16 5.79 5.85
C TRP A 70 2.96 6.63 6.29
N ARG A 71 2.18 6.15 7.27
CA ARG A 71 1.09 6.94 7.86
C ARG A 71 1.61 8.23 8.48
N GLU A 72 2.69 8.17 9.25
CA GLU A 72 3.31 9.35 9.84
C GLU A 72 3.82 10.31 8.77
N PHE A 73 4.54 9.79 7.77
CA PHE A 73 5.07 10.58 6.67
C PHE A 73 3.95 11.30 5.90
N PHE A 74 2.95 10.56 5.41
CA PHE A 74 1.86 11.14 4.63
C PHE A 74 0.92 12.02 5.44
N SER A 75 0.81 11.80 6.75
CA SER A 75 0.03 12.66 7.66
C SER A 75 0.84 13.84 8.21
N SER A 76 2.11 13.99 7.80
CA SER A 76 2.96 15.04 8.33
C SER A 76 2.43 16.43 7.94
N LYS A 77 2.37 17.32 8.94
CA LYS A 77 1.82 18.66 8.75
C LYS A 77 2.62 19.41 7.67
N GLY A 78 1.90 19.92 6.67
CA GLY A 78 2.47 20.77 5.63
C GLY A 78 3.07 20.03 4.42
N LEU A 79 3.15 18.69 4.44
CA LEU A 79 3.65 17.93 3.28
C LEU A 79 2.79 18.22 2.04
N GLU A 80 1.48 17.96 2.12
CA GLU A 80 0.53 18.21 1.03
C GLU A 80 0.53 19.68 0.60
N ASN A 81 0.43 20.60 1.56
CA ASN A 81 0.42 22.04 1.28
C ASN A 81 1.66 22.47 0.50
N SER A 82 2.86 22.01 0.89
CA SER A 82 4.10 22.42 0.23
C SER A 82 4.14 22.04 -1.25
N TYR A 83 3.59 20.88 -1.62
CA TYR A 83 3.51 20.46 -3.01
C TYR A 83 2.48 21.26 -3.80
N ILE A 84 1.30 21.49 -3.20
CA ILE A 84 0.23 22.27 -3.85
C ILE A 84 0.65 23.73 -4.02
N ASP A 85 1.18 24.35 -2.97
CA ASP A 85 1.66 25.73 -3.00
C ASP A 85 2.77 25.90 -4.04
N GLY A 86 3.72 24.96 -4.10
CA GLY A 86 4.78 24.95 -5.10
C GLY A 86 4.26 24.77 -6.53
N PHE A 87 3.26 23.93 -6.73
CA PHE A 87 2.61 23.75 -8.03
C PHE A 87 1.88 25.03 -8.47
N VAL A 88 1.08 25.63 -7.57
CA VAL A 88 0.36 26.87 -7.81
C VAL A 88 1.32 28.01 -8.12
N HIS A 89 2.42 28.13 -7.37
CA HIS A 89 3.45 29.14 -7.61
C HIS A 89 4.02 29.03 -9.04
N LYS A 90 4.37 27.83 -9.49
CA LYS A 90 4.85 27.59 -10.87
C LYS A 90 3.82 27.93 -11.93
N LEU A 91 2.53 27.70 -11.67
CA LEU A 91 1.48 28.12 -12.60
C LEU A 91 1.40 29.64 -12.72
N TYR A 92 1.56 30.38 -11.62
CA TYR A 92 1.61 31.84 -11.65
C TYR A 92 2.84 32.37 -12.40
N GLU A 93 4.00 31.73 -12.26
CA GLU A 93 5.21 32.08 -13.01
C GLU A 93 5.01 31.97 -14.53
N LEU A 94 4.16 31.05 -15.01
CA LEU A 94 3.85 30.90 -16.44
C LEU A 94 2.95 32.02 -17.00
N LEU A 95 2.29 32.80 -16.14
CA LEU A 95 1.45 33.94 -16.53
C LEU A 95 2.22 35.27 -16.57
N GLY A 96 3.51 35.25 -16.20
CA GLY A 96 4.43 36.39 -16.25
C GLY A 96 5.11 36.56 -17.61
#